data_AF-A0A1E9DHD3-F1
#
_entry.id   AF-A0A1E9DHD3-F1
#
_cell.length_a   1.000
_cell.length_b   1.000
_cell.length_c   1.000
_cell.angle_alpha   90.00
_cell.angle_beta   90.00
_cell.angle_gamma   90.00
#
_symmetry.space_group_name_H-M   'P 1'
#
loop_
_entity.id
_entity.type
_entity.pdbx_description
1 polymer ?
#
loop_
_entity_poly.entity_id
_entity_poly.type
_entity_poly.pdbx_seq_one_letter_code
_entity_poly.pdbx_strand_id
1 'polypeptide(L)'
;MVDYLFNSSGEWICFKVNKFIWDKNGKLIGWLPWGDNEVVSMKGDYLGTIVDRDRIYYFTNHPYRGNPGYPGYPGYPGYPGYPGFAGYKPLPSGAKDIVIKK
;
A
#
# COMPACT_ATOMS: atom_id res chain seq x y z
N MET A 1 2.22 14.24 -4.86
CA MET A 1 0.80 13.92 -5.11
C MET A 1 0.41 12.78 -4.17
N VAL A 2 -0.81 12.79 -3.65
CA VAL A 2 -1.30 11.77 -2.71
C VAL A 2 -2.21 10.82 -3.48
N ASP A 3 -1.95 9.52 -3.40
CA ASP A 3 -2.82 8.49 -3.98
C ASP A 3 -3.49 7.70 -2.85
N TYR A 4 -4.81 7.60 -2.86
CA TYR A 4 -5.56 6.81 -1.88
C TYR A 4 -5.65 5.35 -2.32
N LEU A 5 -5.48 4.45 -1.36
CA LEU A 5 -5.48 3.01 -1.60
C LEU A 5 -6.61 2.34 -0.82
N PHE A 6 -7.35 1.49 -1.52
CA PHE A 6 -8.57 0.87 -1.04
C PHE A 6 -8.47 -0.66 -1.08
N ASN A 7 -9.28 -1.31 -0.26
CA ASN A 7 -9.50 -2.76 -0.32
C ASN A 7 -10.53 -3.12 -1.42
N SER A 8 -10.85 -4.41 -1.56
CA SER A 8 -11.76 -4.92 -2.58
C SER A 8 -13.19 -4.39 -2.42
N SER A 9 -13.63 -4.19 -1.18
CA SER A 9 -14.90 -3.55 -0.87
C SER A 9 -14.95 -2.09 -1.34
N GLY A 10 -13.80 -1.41 -1.43
CA GLY A 10 -13.72 0.02 -1.73
C GLY A 10 -13.51 0.89 -0.48
N GLU A 11 -13.22 0.27 0.67
CA GLU A 11 -12.88 0.97 1.90
C GLU A 11 -11.45 1.49 1.83
N TRP A 12 -11.27 2.75 2.23
CA TRP A 12 -9.95 3.37 2.30
C TRP A 12 -9.13 2.77 3.46
N ILE A 13 -7.95 2.26 3.15
CA ILE A 13 -7.08 1.58 4.13
C ILE A 13 -5.73 2.27 4.35
N CYS A 14 -5.16 2.86 3.30
CA CYS A 14 -3.89 3.58 3.37
C CYS A 14 -3.76 4.60 2.24
N PHE A 15 -2.70 5.39 2.26
CA PHE A 15 -2.40 6.33 1.18
C PHE A 15 -0.91 6.32 0.85
N LYS A 16 -0.59 6.58 -0.42
CA LYS A 16 0.76 6.71 -0.92
C LYS A 16 1.12 8.18 -1.07
N VAL A 17 2.31 8.54 -0.60
CA VAL A 17 2.95 9.83 -0.89
C VAL A 17 4.33 9.54 -1.47
N ASN A 18 4.53 9.91 -2.74
CA ASN A 18 5.71 9.55 -3.51
C ASN A 18 5.92 8.03 -3.52
N LYS A 19 7.02 7.54 -2.94
CA LYS A 19 7.32 6.10 -2.80
C LYS A 19 6.91 5.49 -1.45
N PHE A 20 6.30 6.26 -0.54
CA PHE A 20 6.02 5.82 0.83
C PHE A 20 4.53 5.55 1.03
N ILE A 21 4.22 4.48 1.75
CA ILE A 21 2.86 4.09 2.14
C ILE A 21 2.62 4.42 3.60
N TRP A 22 1.53 5.11 3.85
CA TRP A 22 1.10 5.59 5.15
C TRP A 22 -0.25 5.00 5.50
N ASP A 23 -0.45 4.61 6.77
CA ASP A 23 -1.78 4.27 7.25
C ASP A 23 -2.68 5.51 7.29
N LYS A 24 -3.98 5.31 7.55
CA LYS A 24 -4.96 6.41 7.67
C LYS A 24 -4.65 7.47 8.75
N ASN A 25 -3.75 7.19 9.68
CA ASN A 25 -3.34 8.09 10.75
C ASN A 25 -2.02 8.81 10.45
N GLY A 26 -1.39 8.55 9.30
CA GLY A 26 -0.08 9.11 8.95
C GLY A 26 1.10 8.36 9.57
N LYS A 27 0.94 7.09 9.96
CA LYS A 27 2.03 6.20 10.35
C LYS A 27 2.63 5.55 9.12
N LEU A 28 3.96 5.61 8.98
CA LEU A 28 4.66 4.95 7.90
C LEU A 28 4.55 3.43 8.05
N ILE A 29 4.02 2.75 7.03
CA ILE A 29 3.85 1.28 7.06
C ILE A 29 4.70 0.57 6.01
N GLY A 30 5.01 1.23 4.89
CA GLY A 30 5.72 0.60 3.80
C GLY A 30 6.22 1.58 2.76
N TRP A 31 6.81 1.04 1.70
CA TRP A 31 7.33 1.80 0.58
C TRP A 31 7.42 0.95 -0.68
N LEU A 32 7.63 1.61 -1.82
CA LEU A 32 7.83 1.01 -3.13
C LEU A 32 9.32 1.10 -3.49
N PRO A 33 10.09 0.01 -3.35
CA PRO A 33 11.54 0.07 -3.49
C PRO A 33 12.03 -0.02 -4.93
N TRP A 34 11.28 -0.71 -5.78
CA TRP A 34 11.65 -0.92 -7.19
C TRP A 34 11.00 0.11 -8.14
N GLY A 35 10.25 1.07 -7.62
CA GLY A 35 9.55 2.09 -8.43
C GLY A 35 8.37 1.54 -9.24
N ASP A 36 7.97 0.30 -8.98
CA ASP A 36 6.78 -0.33 -9.55
C ASP A 36 5.60 -0.19 -8.58
N ASN A 37 4.69 -1.16 -8.57
CA ASN A 37 3.49 -1.17 -7.73
C ASN A 37 3.64 -2.04 -6.47
N GLU A 38 4.81 -2.62 -6.23
CA GLU A 38 5.02 -3.52 -5.10
C GLU A 38 5.32 -2.73 -3.84
N VAL A 39 4.58 -3.05 -2.77
CA VAL A 39 4.70 -2.42 -1.46
C VAL A 39 5.33 -3.41 -0.50
N VAL A 40 6.38 -2.96 0.17
CA VAL A 40 7.07 -3.72 1.21
C VAL A 40 7.15 -2.93 2.51
N SER A 41 7.34 -3.64 3.63
CA SER A 41 7.64 -3.06 4.92
C SER A 41 9.00 -2.36 4.91
N MET A 42 9.31 -1.58 5.95
CA MET A 42 10.66 -1.00 6.11
C MET A 42 11.77 -2.07 6.24
N LYS A 43 11.40 -3.32 6.53
CA LYS A 43 12.32 -4.47 6.58
C LYS A 43 12.40 -5.24 5.26
N GLY A 44 11.56 -4.89 4.28
CA GLY A 44 11.46 -5.57 3.00
C GLY A 44 10.45 -6.72 2.94
N ASP A 45 9.62 -6.89 3.97
CA ASP A 45 8.55 -7.90 3.94
C ASP A 45 7.47 -7.45 2.96
N TYR A 46 7.03 -8.33 2.07
CA TYR A 46 5.95 -8.03 1.14
C TYR A 46 4.64 -7.72 1.88
N LEU A 47 4.05 -6.55 1.59
CA LEU A 47 2.77 -6.11 2.17
C LEU A 47 1.64 -6.22 1.16
N GLY A 48 1.92 -5.99 -0.12
CA GLY A 48 0.93 -6.06 -1.17
C GLY A 48 1.37 -5.43 -2.48
N THR A 49 0.54 -5.55 -3.49
CA THR A 49 0.73 -4.94 -4.80
C THR A 49 -0.41 -3.99 -5.11
N ILE A 50 -0.09 -2.78 -5.56
CA ILE A 50 -1.06 -1.82 -6.05
C ILE A 50 -1.56 -2.25 -7.43
N VAL A 51 -2.87 -2.44 -7.57
CA VAL A 51 -3.54 -2.83 -8.81
C VAL A 51 -4.63 -1.82 -9.16
N ASP A 52 -4.97 -1.73 -10.44
CA ASP A 52 -6.01 -0.81 -10.95
C ASP A 52 -5.86 0.64 -10.49
N ARG A 53 -4.62 1.08 -10.24
CA ARG A 53 -4.18 2.39 -9.73
C ARG A 53 -4.52 2.70 -8.27
N ASP A 54 -5.63 2.18 -7.74
CA ASP A 54 -6.17 2.59 -6.44
C ASP A 54 -6.49 1.41 -5.49
N ARG A 55 -6.23 0.17 -5.89
CA ARG A 55 -6.43 -1.00 -5.02
C ARG A 55 -5.10 -1.53 -4.54
N ILE A 56 -5.04 -2.06 -3.33
CA ILE A 56 -3.84 -2.73 -2.83
C ILE A 56 -4.22 -4.08 -2.21
N TYR A 57 -3.64 -5.15 -2.73
CA TYR A 57 -3.95 -6.52 -2.32
C TYR A 57 -2.70 -7.31 -1.98
N TYR A 58 -2.83 -8.27 -1.07
CA TYR A 58 -1.80 -9.25 -0.78
C TYR A 58 -1.94 -10.45 -1.72
N PHE A 59 -0.86 -10.84 -2.39
CA PHE A 59 -0.82 -12.03 -3.25
C PHE A 59 -0.04 -13.14 -2.55
N THR A 60 -0.66 -14.30 -2.35
CA THR A 60 0.00 -15.41 -1.62
C THR A 60 1.15 -16.04 -2.40
N ASN A 61 1.10 -15.96 -3.72
CA ASN A 61 2.09 -16.56 -4.63
C ASN A 61 3.14 -15.54 -5.07
N HIS A 62 3.35 -14.46 -4.30
CA HIS A 62 4.32 -13.43 -4.61
C HIS A 62 5.75 -13.97 -4.46
N PRO A 63 6.62 -13.87 -5.48
CA PRO A 63 7.99 -14.34 -5.41
C PRO A 63 8.87 -13.38 -4.61
N TYR A 64 9.80 -13.91 -3.81
CA TYR A 64 10.80 -13.07 -3.16
C TYR A 64 11.70 -12.38 -4.19
N ARG A 65 11.83 -11.05 -4.07
CA ARG A 65 12.58 -10.20 -5.02
C ARG A 65 13.95 -9.73 -4.53
N GLY A 66 14.40 -10.20 -3.37
CA GLY A 66 15.64 -9.74 -2.75
C GLY A 66 15.42 -8.62 -1.73
N ASN A 67 16.51 -8.22 -1.09
CA ASN A 67 16.48 -7.17 -0.08
C ASN A 67 16.40 -5.79 -0.75
N PRO A 68 15.36 -4.99 -0.47
CA PRO A 68 15.17 -3.68 -1.10
C PRO A 68 16.12 -2.58 -0.56
N GLY A 69 16.89 -2.85 0.48
CA GLY A 69 17.75 -1.86 1.12
C GLY A 69 16.97 -0.89 2.01
N TYR A 70 17.58 0.26 2.32
CA TYR A 70 17.02 1.24 3.25
C TYR A 70 16.44 2.47 2.51
N PRO A 71 15.15 2.81 2.70
CA PRO A 71 14.50 3.86 1.91
C PRO A 71 14.83 5.30 2.32
N GLY A 72 15.45 5.49 3.49
CA GLY A 72 15.48 6.76 4.21
C GLY A 72 14.19 6.99 5.02
N TYR A 73 14.24 7.90 5.99
CA TYR A 73 13.06 8.36 6.71
C TYR A 73 12.39 9.52 5.98
N PRO A 74 11.12 9.40 5.57
CA PRO A 74 10.38 10.54 5.04
C PRO A 74 9.99 11.52 6.15
N GLY A 75 9.80 12.78 5.78
CA GLY A 75 9.11 13.76 6.62
C GLY A 75 7.63 13.42 6.80
N TYR A 76 6.98 14.10 7.75
CA TYR A 76 5.54 13.92 8.01
C TYR A 76 4.71 14.27 6.77
N PRO A 77 3.79 13.40 6.31
CA PRO A 77 3.08 13.59 5.06
C PRO A 77 1.91 14.58 5.16
N GLY A 78 1.55 15.01 6.38
CA GLY A 78 0.29 15.72 6.63
C GLY A 78 -0.92 14.77 6.68
N TYR A 79 -2.08 15.30 7.06
CA TYR A 79 -3.34 14.59 6.97
C TYR A 79 -3.94 14.79 5.57
N PRO A 80 -4.14 13.73 4.77
CA PRO A 80 -4.60 13.90 3.38
C PRO A 80 -6.10 14.19 3.27
N GLY A 81 -6.89 13.97 4.32
CA GLY A 81 -8.34 14.00 4.28
C GLY A 81 -8.95 12.61 4.02
N TYR A 82 -10.27 12.51 4.15
CA TYR A 82 -11.02 11.28 3.87
C TYR A 82 -11.44 11.25 2.39
N PRO A 83 -11.02 10.25 1.59
CA PRO A 83 -11.30 10.22 0.16
C PRO A 83 -12.70 9.69 -0.20
N GLY A 84 -13.51 9.28 0.78
CA GLY A 84 -14.76 8.58 0.52
C GLY A 84 -14.55 7.08 0.26
N PHE A 85 -15.57 6.47 -0.36
CA PHE A 85 -15.63 5.05 -0.68
C PHE A 85 -15.45 4.85 -2.20
N ALA A 86 -14.55 3.96 -2.60
CA ALA A 86 -14.17 3.79 -4.00
C ALA A 86 -14.98 2.73 -4.76
N GLY A 87 -15.98 2.11 -4.11
CA GLY A 87 -16.80 1.05 -4.71
C GLY A 87 -16.13 -0.32 -4.76
N TYR A 88 -16.96 -1.35 -4.87
CA TYR A 88 -16.52 -2.74 -4.93
C TYR A 88 -15.75 -3.06 -6.21
N LYS A 89 -14.64 -3.80 -6.08
CA LYS A 89 -13.92 -4.45 -7.18
C LYS A 89 -13.61 -5.90 -6.77
N PRO A 90 -13.82 -6.89 -7.66
CA PRO A 90 -13.52 -8.28 -7.33
C PRO A 90 -12.02 -8.50 -7.11
N LEU A 91 -11.67 -9.40 -6.19
CA LEU A 91 -10.28 -9.78 -5.94
C LEU A 91 -9.72 -10.57 -7.14
N PRO A 92 -8.53 -10.23 -7.64
CA PRO A 92 -7.81 -11.07 -8.58
C PRO A 92 -7.52 -12.46 -7.99
N SER A 93 -7.28 -13.45 -8.86
CA SER A 93 -6.94 -14.80 -8.42
C SER A 93 -5.67 -14.81 -7.54
N GLY A 94 -5.75 -15.50 -6.39
CA GLY A 94 -4.66 -15.56 -5.41
C GLY A 94 -4.46 -14.29 -4.57
N ALA A 95 -5.32 -13.28 -4.72
CA ALA A 95 -5.29 -12.04 -3.96
C ALA A 95 -6.15 -12.13 -2.69
N LYS A 96 -5.77 -11.34 -1.67
CA LYS A 96 -6.50 -11.15 -0.42
C LYS A 96 -6.46 -9.68 -0.01
N ASP A 97 -7.52 -9.24 0.67
CA ASP A 97 -7.53 -7.92 1.26
C ASP A 97 -6.49 -7.79 2.37
N ILE A 98 -5.85 -6.62 2.41
CA ILE A 98 -4.84 -6.31 3.42
C ILE A 98 -5.53 -5.74 4.65
N VAL A 99 -5.19 -6.29 5.82
CA VAL A 99 -5.60 -5.73 7.10
C VAL A 99 -4.40 -5.03 7.72
N ILE A 100 -4.36 -3.71 7.61
CA ILE A 100 -3.36 -2.90 8.29
C ILE A 100 -3.72 -2.88 9.78
N LYS A 101 -2.97 -3.64 10.59
CA LYS A 101 -3.11 -3.60 12.05
C LYS A 101 -2.72 -2.19 12.52
N LYS A 102 -3.64 -1.53 13.24
CA LYS A 102 -3.42 -0.22 13.88
C LYS A 102 -2.22 -0.29 14.83
#